data_AF-A0A5N7C9A3-F1
#
_entry.id   AF-A0A5N7C9A3-F1
#
_cell.length_a   1.000
_cell.length_b   1.000
_cell.length_c   1.000
_cell.angle_alpha   90.00
_cell.angle_beta   90.00
_cell.angle_gamma   90.00
#
_symmetry.space_group_name_H-M   'P 1'
#
loop_
_entity.id
_entity.type
_entity.pdbx_description
1 polymer ?
#
loop_
_entity_poly.entity_id
_entity_poly.type
_entity_poly.pdbx_seq_one_letter_code
_entity_poly.pdbx_strand_id
1 'polypeptide(L)'
;MGREREIVRLEEALMQVNGPSKIAIYGLGGIGKPQIVLGTAYQVRQRDATCSIFWISCTSYENVEQGYMSIAQTVGIQVKPEEAKMRVKAYLSQENTGKWLLIVDNADDLYMWIKDSPTGPAFK
;
A
#
# COMPACT_ATOMS: atom_id res chain seq x y z
N MET A 1 1.13 23.61 4.84
CA MET A 1 1.20 24.14 3.45
C MET A 1 2.62 23.94 2.96
N GLY A 2 2.84 23.29 1.83
CA GLY A 2 4.20 23.09 1.29
C GLY A 2 4.46 21.73 0.63
N ARG A 3 3.51 20.80 0.73
CA ARG A 3 3.63 19.42 0.19
C ARG A 3 2.69 19.13 -0.97
N GLU A 4 1.93 20.15 -1.36
CA GLU A 4 0.93 20.09 -2.41
C GLU A 4 1.56 19.77 -3.76
N ARG A 5 2.77 20.27 -4.03
CA ARG A 5 3.48 19.98 -5.29
C ARG A 5 3.82 18.50 -5.41
N GLU A 6 4.32 17.89 -4.34
CA GLU A 6 4.65 16.47 -4.28
C GLU A 6 3.39 15.60 -4.38
N ILE A 7 2.32 16.00 -3.68
CA ILE A 7 1.03 15.30 -3.73
C ILE A 7 0.45 15.33 -5.14
N VAL A 8 0.39 16.51 -5.77
CA VAL A 8 -0.13 16.66 -7.15
C VAL A 8 0.71 15.85 -8.12
N ARG A 9 2.04 15.93 -8.03
CA ARG A 9 2.94 15.16 -8.91
C ARG A 9 2.73 13.65 -8.77
N LEU A 10 2.56 13.14 -7.55
CA LEU A 10 2.32 11.72 -7.32
C LEU A 10 0.94 11.28 -7.83
N GLU A 11 -0.07 12.10 -7.59
CA GLU A 11 -1.42 11.85 -8.06
C GLU A 11 -1.48 11.82 -9.60
N GLU A 12 -0.90 12.83 -10.28
CA GLU A 12 -0.82 12.88 -11.74
C GLU A 12 -0.08 11.65 -12.31
N ALA A 13 1.03 11.25 -11.69
CA ALA A 13 1.77 10.06 -12.10
C ALA A 13 0.93 8.78 -11.96
N LEU A 14 0.14 8.65 -10.88
CA LEU A 14 -0.74 7.51 -10.65
C LEU A 14 -1.96 7.48 -11.59
N MET A 15 -2.45 8.65 -12.04
CA MET A 15 -3.62 8.74 -12.90
C MET A 15 -3.31 8.71 -14.40
N GLN A 16 -2.05 8.87 -14.80
CA GLN A 16 -1.66 8.88 -16.20
C GLN A 16 -1.92 7.53 -16.87
N VAL A 17 -2.52 7.57 -18.07
CA VAL A 17 -2.64 6.38 -18.93
C VAL A 17 -1.21 5.94 -19.32
N ASN A 18 -0.86 4.69 -18.99
CA ASN A 18 0.52 4.15 -19.07
C ASN A 18 1.54 4.79 -18.10
N GLY A 19 1.07 5.42 -17.01
CA GLY A 19 1.92 5.86 -15.91
C GLY A 19 2.58 4.71 -15.17
N PRO A 20 3.50 5.00 -14.22
CA PRO A 20 4.14 3.98 -13.41
C PRO A 20 3.10 3.16 -12.63
N SER A 21 3.19 1.84 -12.73
CA SER A 21 2.37 0.92 -11.92
C SER A 21 2.79 0.83 -10.45
N LYS A 22 3.99 1.35 -10.14
CA LYS A 22 4.58 1.35 -8.79
C LYS A 22 5.41 2.61 -8.60
N ILE A 23 5.24 3.27 -7.45
CA ILE A 23 6.02 4.43 -7.05
C ILE A 23 6.55 4.18 -5.63
N ALA A 24 7.86 4.37 -5.45
CA ALA A 24 8.49 4.32 -4.13
C ALA A 24 8.74 5.73 -3.61
N ILE A 25 8.34 6.00 -2.37
CA ILE A 25 8.58 7.29 -1.70
C ILE A 25 9.62 7.05 -0.59
N TYR A 26 10.82 7.60 -0.78
CA TYR A 26 11.96 7.41 0.12
C TYR A 26 12.57 8.77 0.55
N GLY A 27 13.49 8.74 1.50
CA GLY A 27 14.08 9.94 2.12
C GLY A 27 14.40 9.76 3.61
N LEU A 28 14.93 10.79 4.25
CA LEU A 28 15.30 10.75 5.67
C LEU A 28 14.07 10.57 6.59
N GLY A 29 14.30 10.05 7.79
CA GLY A 29 13.28 9.94 8.84
C GLY A 29 12.75 11.33 9.25
N GLY A 30 11.50 11.40 9.69
CA GLY A 30 10.90 12.66 10.16
C GLY A 30 10.54 13.67 9.07
N ILE A 31 10.89 13.41 7.80
CA ILE A 31 10.54 14.34 6.73
C ILE A 31 9.05 14.35 6.45
N GLY A 32 8.26 13.38 6.92
CA GLY A 32 6.80 13.29 6.78
C GLY A 32 6.29 12.75 5.44
N LYS A 33 6.90 11.67 4.96
CA LYS A 33 6.42 10.91 3.79
C LYS A 33 4.98 10.37 3.98
N PRO A 34 4.59 9.83 5.15
CA PRO A 34 3.22 9.34 5.34
C PRO A 34 2.16 10.41 5.06
N GLN A 35 2.44 11.68 5.36
CA GLN A 35 1.53 12.80 5.07
C GLN A 35 1.37 13.07 3.57
N ILE A 36 2.42 12.88 2.77
CA ILE A 36 2.34 12.96 1.30
C ILE A 36 1.47 11.82 0.76
N VAL A 37 1.69 10.60 1.26
CA VAL A 37 0.94 9.40 0.85
C VAL A 37 -0.55 9.56 1.16
N LEU A 38 -0.89 9.99 2.39
CA LEU A 38 -2.27 10.27 2.80
C LEU A 38 -2.92 11.37 1.96
N GLY A 39 -2.19 12.47 1.72
CA GLY A 39 -2.68 13.56 0.87
C GLY A 39 -2.96 13.09 -0.57
N THR A 40 -2.09 12.23 -1.11
CA THR A 40 -2.25 11.63 -2.44
C THR A 40 -3.47 10.72 -2.49
N ALA A 41 -3.63 9.83 -1.50
CA ALA A 41 -4.80 8.95 -1.40
C ALA A 41 -6.11 9.74 -1.36
N TYR A 42 -6.14 10.83 -0.60
CA TYR A 42 -7.30 11.72 -0.52
C TYR A 42 -7.61 12.39 -1.87
N GLN A 43 -6.60 12.91 -2.58
CA GLN A 43 -6.78 13.50 -3.92
C GLN A 43 -7.25 12.47 -4.94
N VAL A 44 -6.68 11.26 -4.93
CA VAL A 44 -7.10 10.15 -5.80
C VAL A 44 -8.58 9.84 -5.58
N ARG A 45 -9.03 9.74 -4.33
CA ARG A 45 -10.42 9.48 -3.98
C ARG A 45 -11.37 10.60 -4.40
N GLN A 46 -10.93 11.86 -4.31
CA GLN A 46 -11.74 13.01 -4.73
C GLN A 46 -11.93 13.05 -6.25
N ARG A 47 -10.90 12.72 -7.04
CA ARG A 47 -10.98 12.70 -8.50
C ARG A 47 -11.70 11.47 -9.04
N ASP A 48 -11.52 10.32 -8.39
CA ASP A 48 -12.16 9.07 -8.77
C ASP A 48 -12.71 8.34 -7.54
N ALA A 49 -13.98 8.61 -7.23
CA ALA A 49 -14.71 7.97 -6.14
C ALA A 49 -15.03 6.49 -6.41
N THR A 50 -14.67 5.93 -7.57
CA THR A 50 -14.75 4.49 -7.84
C THR A 50 -13.43 3.77 -7.55
N CYS A 51 -12.32 4.51 -7.41
CA CYS A 51 -11.03 3.94 -7.07
C CYS A 51 -11.01 3.43 -5.62
N SER A 52 -10.73 2.14 -5.45
CA SER A 52 -10.56 1.51 -4.13
C SER A 52 -9.16 1.79 -3.59
N ILE A 53 -9.05 2.18 -2.32
CA ILE A 53 -7.77 2.48 -1.69
C ILE A 53 -7.54 1.49 -0.56
N PHE A 54 -6.44 0.77 -0.62
CA PHE A 54 -6.02 -0.23 0.36
C PHE A 54 -4.71 0.19 1.01
N TRP A 55 -4.55 -0.12 2.29
CA TRP A 55 -3.36 0.23 3.06
C TRP A 55 -2.85 -0.99 3.82
N ILE A 56 -1.54 -1.27 3.70
CA ILE A 56 -0.82 -2.28 4.46
C ILE A 56 0.30 -1.60 5.23
N SER A 57 0.33 -1.83 6.54
CA SER A 57 1.42 -1.39 7.41
C SER A 57 2.46 -2.48 7.51
N CYS A 58 3.63 -2.28 6.91
CA CYS A 58 4.77 -3.19 7.06
C CYS A 58 5.54 -2.78 8.32
N THR A 59 5.12 -3.25 9.49
CA THR A 59 5.93 -3.09 10.72
C THR A 59 6.31 -4.42 11.34
N SER A 60 5.71 -5.51 10.87
CA SER A 60 6.08 -6.90 11.18
C SER A 60 5.48 -7.81 10.09
N TYR A 61 5.92 -9.07 10.05
CA TYR A 61 5.35 -10.07 9.16
C TYR A 61 3.85 -10.28 9.40
N GLU A 62 3.43 -10.34 10.65
CA GLU A 62 2.04 -10.51 11.06
C GLU A 62 1.18 -9.33 10.60
N ASN A 63 1.68 -8.10 10.69
CA ASN A 63 0.94 -6.92 10.21
C ASN A 63 0.76 -6.92 8.69
N VAL A 64 1.74 -7.42 7.95
CA VAL A 64 1.60 -7.61 6.49
C VAL A 64 0.53 -8.67 6.20
N GLU A 65 0.57 -9.80 6.89
CA GLU A 65 -0.42 -10.88 6.72
C GLU A 65 -1.84 -10.40 7.07
N GLN A 66 -2.01 -9.72 8.20
CA GLN A 66 -3.29 -9.13 8.61
C GLN A 66 -3.78 -8.05 7.64
N GLY A 67 -2.86 -7.27 7.05
CA GLY A 67 -3.19 -6.31 5.99
C GLY A 67 -3.82 -7.01 4.77
N TYR A 68 -3.20 -8.08 4.28
CA TYR A 68 -3.78 -8.87 3.18
C TYR A 68 -5.09 -9.56 3.55
N MET A 69 -5.21 -10.10 4.77
CA MET A 69 -6.46 -10.68 5.26
C MET A 69 -7.59 -9.65 5.28
N SER A 70 -7.30 -8.43 5.75
CA SER A 70 -8.27 -7.32 5.81
C SER A 70 -8.73 -6.90 4.41
N ILE A 71 -7.81 -6.83 3.45
CA ILE A 71 -8.16 -6.55 2.05
C ILE A 71 -9.03 -7.68 1.51
N ALA A 72 -8.64 -8.95 1.69
CA ALA A 72 -9.40 -10.10 1.22
C ALA A 72 -10.84 -10.09 1.76
N GLN A 73 -11.02 -9.82 3.05
CA GLN A 73 -12.33 -9.67 3.66
C GLN A 73 -13.13 -8.50 3.06
N THR A 74 -12.49 -7.35 2.85
CA THR A 74 -13.11 -6.16 2.26
C THR A 74 -13.63 -6.43 0.86
N VAL A 75 -12.91 -7.23 0.07
CA VAL A 75 -13.30 -7.60 -1.30
C VAL A 75 -14.14 -8.88 -1.35
N GLY A 76 -14.54 -9.43 -0.20
CA GLY A 76 -15.45 -10.57 -0.09
C GLY A 76 -14.83 -11.94 -0.40
N ILE A 77 -13.51 -12.08 -0.31
CA ILE A 77 -12.80 -13.34 -0.56
C ILE A 77 -12.49 -14.02 0.77
N GLN A 78 -13.02 -15.24 0.94
CA GLN A 78 -12.62 -16.10 2.05
C GLN A 78 -11.28 -16.75 1.76
N VAL A 79 -10.31 -16.52 2.63
CA VAL A 79 -8.93 -16.99 2.49
C VAL A 79 -8.39 -17.42 3.84
N LYS A 80 -7.42 -18.34 3.82
CA LYS A 80 -6.56 -18.61 4.97
C LYS A 80 -5.41 -17.59 5.00
N PRO A 81 -4.80 -17.31 6.17
CA PRO A 81 -3.70 -16.35 6.29
C PRO A 81 -2.57 -16.58 5.27
N GLU A 82 -2.15 -17.83 5.08
CA GLU A 82 -1.10 -18.23 4.15
C GLU A 82 -1.43 -18.00 2.66
N GLU A 83 -2.71 -17.93 2.32
CA GLU A 83 -3.19 -17.70 0.95
C GLU A 83 -3.50 -16.23 0.66
N ALA A 84 -3.66 -15.41 1.70
CA ALA A 84 -4.25 -14.07 1.60
C ALA A 84 -3.53 -13.19 0.57
N LYS A 85 -2.20 -13.12 0.64
CA LYS A 85 -1.37 -12.36 -0.30
C LYS A 85 -1.56 -12.80 -1.75
N MET A 86 -1.56 -14.12 -2.00
CA MET A 86 -1.71 -14.66 -3.35
C MET A 86 -3.10 -14.38 -3.92
N ARG A 87 -4.13 -14.55 -3.10
CA ARG A 87 -5.53 -14.36 -3.48
C ARG A 87 -5.86 -12.89 -3.74
N VAL A 88 -5.40 -11.98 -2.87
CA VAL A 88 -5.52 -10.53 -3.08
C VAL A 88 -4.80 -10.12 -4.36
N LYS A 89 -3.58 -10.60 -4.59
CA LYS A 89 -2.85 -10.33 -5.84
C LYS A 89 -3.63 -10.81 -7.07
N ALA A 90 -4.19 -12.02 -7.02
CA ALA A 90 -4.96 -12.57 -8.11
C ALA A 90 -6.19 -11.71 -8.40
N TYR A 91 -6.93 -11.30 -7.36
CA TYR A 91 -8.08 -10.40 -7.47
C TYR A 91 -7.71 -9.04 -8.08
N LEU A 92 -6.69 -8.36 -7.54
CA LEU A 92 -6.24 -7.05 -8.03
C LEU A 92 -5.67 -7.08 -9.45
N SER A 93 -5.33 -8.26 -9.98
CA SER A 93 -4.84 -8.42 -11.35
C SER A 93 -5.95 -8.67 -12.38
N GLN A 94 -7.21 -8.83 -11.95
CA GLN A 94 -8.33 -9.06 -12.88
C GLN A 94 -8.77 -7.73 -13.52
N GLU A 95 -9.13 -7.77 -14.81
CA GLU A 95 -9.58 -6.58 -15.56
C GLU A 95 -10.88 -5.99 -15.00
N ASN A 96 -11.72 -6.81 -14.36
CA ASN A 96 -13.03 -6.41 -13.84
C ASN A 96 -12.99 -5.86 -12.39
N THR A 97 -11.84 -5.89 -11.72
CA THR A 97 -11.68 -5.38 -10.33
C THR A 97 -11.84 -3.87 -10.23
N GLY A 98 -11.79 -3.16 -11.37
CA GLY A 98 -11.81 -1.71 -11.41
C GLY A 98 -10.49 -1.11 -10.94
N LYS A 99 -10.46 0.22 -10.78
CA LYS A 99 -9.25 0.93 -10.37
C LYS A 99 -8.99 0.76 -8.88
N TRP A 100 -7.73 0.56 -8.53
CA TRP A 100 -7.30 0.44 -7.15
C TRP A 100 -5.94 1.09 -6.92
N LEU A 101 -5.71 1.53 -5.69
CA LEU A 101 -4.42 1.99 -5.18
C LEU A 101 -4.09 1.18 -3.92
N LEU A 102 -2.96 0.47 -3.96
CA LEU A 102 -2.43 -0.23 -2.78
C LEU A 102 -1.24 0.55 -2.23
N ILE A 103 -1.38 0.99 -0.98
CA ILE A 103 -0.34 1.68 -0.24
C ILE A 103 0.32 0.67 0.69
N VAL A 104 1.65 0.62 0.63
CA VAL A 104 2.49 -0.20 1.50
C VAL A 104 3.39 0.74 2.29
N ASP A 105 3.06 0.96 3.56
CA ASP A 105 3.81 1.86 4.45
C ASP A 105 4.88 1.10 5.23
N ASN A 106 5.97 1.77 5.61
CA ASN A 106 7.10 1.19 6.35
C ASN A 106 7.77 -0.04 5.67
N ALA A 107 7.77 -0.08 4.33
CA ALA A 107 8.33 -1.18 3.55
C ALA A 107 9.87 -1.21 3.44
N ASP A 108 10.58 -0.52 4.34
CA ASP A 108 12.04 -0.36 4.32
C ASP A 108 12.81 -1.55 4.90
N ASP A 109 12.13 -2.46 5.60
CA ASP A 109 12.72 -3.68 6.15
C ASP A 109 12.30 -4.94 5.38
N LEU A 110 13.30 -5.66 4.86
CA LEU A 110 13.14 -6.94 4.16
C LEU A 110 12.62 -8.06 5.09
N TYR A 111 12.92 -8.00 6.39
CA TYR A 111 12.53 -9.02 7.37
C TYR A 111 11.02 -9.08 7.58
N MET A 112 10.30 -7.99 7.33
CA MET A 112 8.84 -7.94 7.42
C MET A 112 8.14 -8.78 6.33
N TRP A 113 8.88 -9.28 5.35
CA TRP A 113 8.35 -10.08 4.25
C TRP A 113 8.67 -11.58 4.37
N ILE A 114 9.46 -11.98 5.38
CA ILE A 114 10.01 -13.33 5.53
C ILE A 114 9.57 -13.93 6.86
N LYS A 115 8.84 -15.07 6.79
CA LYS A 115 8.24 -15.78 7.93
C LYS A 115 9.26 -16.36 8.91
N ASP A 116 10.46 -16.70 8.43
CA ASP A 116 11.50 -17.41 9.21
C ASP A 116 12.66 -16.48 9.63
N SER A 117 12.41 -15.18 9.77
CA SER A 117 13.44 -14.25 10.23
C SER A 117 13.77 -14.53 11.70
N PRO A 118 15.04 -14.71 12.09
CA PRO A 118 15.40 -14.75 13.50
C PRO A 118 14.99 -13.41 14.11
N THR A 119 14.22 -13.46 15.20
CA THR A 119 13.82 -12.28 15.97
C THR A 119 15.08 -11.59 16.51
N GLY A 120 15.65 -10.68 15.72
CA GLY A 120 16.65 -9.73 16.18
C GLY A 120 15.99 -8.72 17.11
N PRO A 121 16.66 -8.29 18.19
CA PRO A 121 16.00 -7.51 19.22
C PRO A 121 15.54 -6.16 18.67
N ALA A 122 14.37 -5.72 19.15
CA ALA A 122 13.90 -4.36 18.98
C ALA A 122 14.98 -3.41 19.51
N PHE A 123 15.54 -2.57 18.65
CA PHE A 123 16.37 -1.47 19.10
C PHE A 123 15.49 -0.48 19.87
N LYS A 124 15.77 -0.37 21.18
CA LYS A 124 15.24 0.66 22.08
C LYS A 124 15.83 2.03 21.76
#